data_AF-A0A8B9WYF2-F1
#
_entry.id   AF-A0A8B9WYF2-F1
#
_cell.length_a   1.000
_cell.length_b   1.000
_cell.length_c   1.000
_cell.angle_alpha   90.00
_cell.angle_beta   90.00
_cell.angle_gamma   90.00
#
_symmetry.space_group_name_H-M   'P 1'
#
loop_
_entity.id
_entity.type
_entity.pdbx_description
1 polymer ?
#
loop_
_entity_poly.entity_id
_entity_poly.type
_entity_poly.pdbx_seq_one_letter_code
_entity_poly.pdbx_strand_id
1 'polypeptide(L)'
;MGCCYSSENEDSDQDREERKLLLDPSSPPTKALNGAEPNYHSLPSARTDEQALLSSILAKTASNIIDVSAADSQGMEQHEYMDRARQYSTRLAVLSSSLTHWKKLPPLPSLTSQPHQVLASEPVPFSDLQQVAADYLRETTKTSLFSPSKKWRIKLSADRRAPQFSST
;
A
#
# COMPACT_ATOMS: atom_id res chain seq x y z
N MET A 1 30.48 -3.61 2.83
CA MET A 1 29.90 -3.38 1.48
C MET A 1 28.74 -4.34 1.33
N GLY A 2 27.56 -3.93 1.82
CA GLY A 2 26.32 -4.70 1.67
C GLY A 2 25.58 -4.19 0.45
N CYS A 3 25.22 -5.10 -0.46
CA CYS A 3 24.28 -4.82 -1.53
C CYS A 3 22.97 -5.52 -1.21
N CYS A 4 21.94 -4.70 -0.94
CA CYS A 4 20.54 -5.08 -0.84
C CYS A 4 19.99 -5.37 -2.23
N TYR A 5 19.08 -6.34 -2.38
CA TYR A 5 18.06 -6.28 -3.42
C TYR A 5 16.74 -6.92 -2.97
N SER A 6 15.70 -6.09 -3.04
CA SER A 6 14.31 -6.28 -2.62
C SER A 6 13.54 -7.26 -3.50
N SER A 7 12.48 -7.86 -2.96
CA SER A 7 11.15 -7.93 -3.59
C SER A 7 10.13 -8.44 -2.57
N GLU A 8 9.25 -7.55 -2.13
CA GLU A 8 7.99 -7.88 -1.47
C GLU A 8 6.91 -8.06 -2.55
N ASN A 9 6.02 -9.04 -2.36
CA ASN A 9 4.63 -8.90 -2.78
C ASN A 9 3.72 -9.76 -1.88
N GLU A 10 2.55 -9.20 -1.58
CA GLU A 10 1.27 -9.81 -1.14
C GLU A 10 0.96 -9.89 0.37
N ASP A 11 0.39 -8.78 0.84
CA ASP A 11 -0.97 -8.64 1.42
C ASP A 11 -1.69 -9.89 1.94
N SER A 12 -2.05 -9.88 3.23
CA SER A 12 -3.25 -10.53 3.80
C SER A 12 -3.40 -10.22 5.30
N ASP A 13 -4.49 -9.52 5.65
CA ASP A 13 -5.47 -9.84 6.70
C ASP A 13 -5.02 -10.04 8.17
N GLN A 14 -5.76 -9.73 9.24
CA GLN A 14 -7.05 -9.08 9.50
C GLN A 14 -7.22 -9.15 11.04
N ASP A 15 -7.61 -8.04 11.64
CA ASP A 15 -8.53 -7.92 12.78
C ASP A 15 -8.59 -9.03 13.86
N ARG A 16 -7.83 -8.84 14.94
CA ARG A 16 -8.05 -9.41 16.29
C ARG A 16 -7.05 -8.62 17.16
N GLU A 17 -7.41 -7.83 18.18
CA GLU A 17 -7.97 -8.26 19.46
C GLU A 17 -8.45 -7.03 20.27
N GLU A 18 -9.59 -6.42 19.91
CA GLU A 18 -10.38 -5.64 20.87
C GLU A 18 -11.31 -6.58 21.61
N ARG A 19 -11.06 -6.82 22.91
CA ARG A 19 -12.04 -7.02 24.00
C ARG A 19 -11.45 -7.83 25.17
N LYS A 20 -11.06 -7.12 26.24
CA LYS A 20 -11.42 -7.42 27.65
C LYS A 20 -10.44 -6.70 28.57
N LEU A 21 -10.95 -5.81 29.42
CA LEU A 21 -10.67 -5.80 30.86
C LEU A 21 -11.70 -4.86 31.51
N LEU A 22 -12.74 -5.47 32.07
CA LEU A 22 -13.79 -4.89 32.89
C LEU A 22 -13.38 -5.06 34.36
N LEU A 23 -13.15 -3.97 35.09
CA LEU A 23 -13.28 -3.93 36.56
C LEU A 23 -13.75 -2.51 36.96
N ASP A 24 -14.88 -2.46 37.67
CA ASP A 24 -15.65 -1.29 38.15
C ASP A 24 -15.37 -1.05 39.68
N PRO A 25 -16.08 -0.16 40.41
CA PRO A 25 -15.69 1.19 40.80
C PRO A 25 -15.42 1.35 42.33
N SER A 26 -14.81 2.46 42.74
CA SER A 26 -14.77 2.88 44.16
C SER A 26 -15.05 4.37 44.29
N SER A 27 -16.18 4.73 44.92
CA SER A 27 -16.51 6.07 45.45
C SER A 27 -16.48 6.04 46.99
N PRO A 28 -16.27 7.17 47.72
CA PRO A 28 -17.41 7.92 48.32
C PRO A 28 -17.09 9.44 48.61
N PRO A 29 -17.87 10.20 49.44
CA PRO A 29 -19.22 10.74 49.24
C PRO A 29 -19.34 12.30 49.43
N THR A 30 -20.58 12.82 49.29
CA THR A 30 -21.13 14.15 49.72
C THR A 30 -21.03 15.31 48.70
N LYS A 31 -22.04 16.16 48.41
CA LYS A 31 -23.35 16.48 49.00
C LYS A 31 -24.35 16.80 47.87
N ALA A 32 -25.63 16.52 48.12
CA ALA A 32 -26.75 16.96 47.29
C ALA A 32 -26.97 18.49 47.42
N LEU A 33 -27.22 19.16 46.30
CA LEU A 33 -28.09 20.33 46.27
C LEU A 33 -28.92 20.29 44.98
N ASN A 34 -30.23 20.31 45.19
CA ASN A 34 -31.31 20.16 44.22
C ASN A 34 -31.31 21.21 43.10
N GLY A 35 -31.87 20.83 41.95
CA GLY A 35 -32.63 21.76 41.10
C GLY A 35 -32.35 21.66 39.60
N ALA A 36 -33.15 20.89 38.86
CA ALA A 36 -33.78 21.24 37.58
C ALA A 36 -34.24 19.97 36.81
N GLU A 37 -35.57 19.86 36.65
CA GLU A 37 -36.33 19.24 35.56
C GLU A 37 -36.01 17.79 35.09
N PRO A 38 -36.98 16.85 35.18
CA PRO A 38 -36.89 15.59 34.47
C PRO A 38 -37.18 15.82 32.96
N ASN A 39 -36.14 15.80 32.13
CA ASN A 39 -36.28 15.84 30.67
C ASN A 39 -36.78 14.48 30.15
N TYR A 40 -38.07 14.43 29.83
CA TYR A 40 -38.79 13.29 29.25
C TYR A 40 -38.41 13.04 27.78
N HIS A 41 -37.18 12.65 27.46
CA HIS A 41 -36.84 12.10 26.13
C HIS A 41 -35.75 11.02 26.21
N SER A 42 -35.99 9.98 27.00
CA SER A 42 -35.16 8.77 27.02
C SER A 42 -35.64 7.78 25.95
N LEU A 43 -35.06 7.84 24.76
CA LEU A 43 -34.91 6.66 23.89
C LEU A 43 -33.40 6.47 23.60
N PRO A 44 -32.70 5.61 24.35
CA PRO A 44 -31.24 5.51 24.27
C PRO A 44 -30.71 4.61 23.14
N SER A 45 -31.56 3.80 22.50
CA SER A 45 -31.08 2.69 21.67
C SER A 45 -30.93 3.01 20.17
N ALA A 46 -31.76 3.88 19.60
CA ALA A 46 -31.74 4.18 18.16
C ALA A 46 -30.76 5.31 17.79
N ARG A 47 -30.45 6.21 18.74
CA ARG A 47 -29.51 7.32 18.51
C ARG A 47 -28.06 6.87 18.39
N THR A 48 -27.71 5.76 19.02
CA THR A 48 -26.33 5.26 19.05
C THR A 48 -25.89 4.72 17.70
N ASP A 49 -26.79 4.12 16.93
CA ASP A 49 -26.51 3.58 15.59
C ASP A 49 -26.30 4.71 14.56
N GLU A 50 -27.19 5.70 14.54
CA GLU A 50 -27.03 6.91 13.72
C GLU A 50 -25.73 7.65 14.05
N GLN A 51 -25.37 7.74 15.32
CA GLN A 51 -24.12 8.37 15.75
C GLN A 51 -22.90 7.55 15.30
N ALA A 52 -22.95 6.21 15.37
CA ALA A 52 -21.88 5.33 14.89
C ALA A 52 -21.74 5.40 13.36
N LEU A 53 -22.85 5.47 12.62
CA LEU A 53 -22.86 5.67 11.17
C LEU A 53 -22.18 6.99 10.81
N LEU A 54 -22.55 8.08 11.46
CA LEU A 54 -21.91 9.39 11.24
C LEU A 54 -20.42 9.36 11.60
N SER A 55 -20.03 8.71 12.70
CA SER A 55 -18.62 8.51 13.05
C SER A 55 -17.85 7.71 12.00
N SER A 56 -18.47 6.67 11.42
CA SER A 56 -17.86 5.88 10.33
C SER A 56 -17.69 6.68 9.04
N ILE A 57 -18.67 7.53 8.70
CA ILE A 57 -18.62 8.42 7.54
C ILE A 57 -17.46 9.40 7.72
N LEU A 58 -17.32 10.00 8.90
CA LEU A 58 -16.23 10.92 9.20
C LEU A 58 -14.87 10.23 9.16
N ALA A 59 -14.72 9.05 9.77
CA ALA A 59 -13.47 8.28 9.75
C ALA A 59 -13.07 7.87 8.33
N LYS A 60 -14.01 7.36 7.54
CA LYS A 60 -13.79 6.99 6.14
C LYS A 60 -13.43 8.20 5.29
N THR A 61 -14.10 9.33 5.52
CA THR A 61 -13.81 10.58 4.79
C THR A 61 -12.42 11.09 5.15
N ALA A 62 -12.06 11.09 6.43
CA ALA A 62 -10.72 11.48 6.88
C ALA A 62 -9.61 10.59 6.28
N SER A 63 -9.86 9.28 6.15
CA SER A 63 -8.90 8.36 5.52
C SER A 63 -8.77 8.53 4.00
N ASN A 64 -9.79 9.07 3.32
CA ASN A 64 -9.80 9.22 1.86
C ASN A 64 -9.32 10.60 1.38
N ILE A 65 -9.32 11.59 2.26
CA ILE A 65 -8.79 12.91 1.95
C ILE A 65 -7.26 12.83 1.96
N ILE A 66 -6.63 13.37 0.92
CA ILE A 66 -5.18 13.42 0.79
C ILE A 66 -4.70 14.68 1.51
N ASP A 67 -3.87 14.52 2.54
CA ASP A 67 -3.13 15.63 3.14
C ASP A 67 -1.97 16.04 2.22
N VAL A 68 -2.16 17.12 1.49
CA VAL A 68 -1.15 17.70 0.58
C VAL A 68 0.05 18.31 1.32
N SER A 69 -0.03 18.49 2.65
CA SER A 69 1.05 19.03 3.50
C SER A 69 1.90 17.97 4.20
N ALA A 70 1.51 16.69 4.10
CA ALA A 70 2.19 15.59 4.80
C ALA A 70 3.66 15.38 4.37
N ALA A 71 4.07 15.92 3.21
CA ALA A 71 5.44 15.83 2.71
C ALA A 71 6.49 16.46 3.65
N ASP A 72 6.09 17.48 4.42
CA ASP A 72 6.97 18.20 5.35
C ASP A 72 6.77 17.77 6.81
N SER A 73 5.94 16.75 7.06
CA SER A 73 5.71 16.27 8.42
C SER A 73 7.03 15.78 9.04
N GLN A 74 7.35 16.31 10.21
CA GLN A 74 8.48 15.85 11.02
C GLN A 74 8.19 14.38 11.34
N GLY A 75 8.87 13.49 10.63
CA GLY A 75 8.68 12.05 10.75
C GLY A 75 8.95 11.54 12.16
N MET A 76 8.90 10.22 12.31
CA MET A 76 9.18 9.54 13.56
C MET A 76 10.46 10.05 14.24
N GLU A 77 10.41 10.27 15.56
CA GLU A 77 11.58 10.74 16.28
C GLU A 77 12.70 9.67 16.24
N GLN A 78 13.97 10.12 16.22
CA GLN A 78 15.10 9.21 16.07
C GLN A 78 15.13 8.13 17.17
N HIS A 79 14.80 8.49 18.41
CA HIS A 79 14.80 7.56 19.53
C HIS A 79 13.70 6.50 19.38
N GLU A 80 12.49 6.90 18.98
CA GLU A 80 11.39 5.96 18.70
C GLU A 80 11.78 4.99 17.58
N TYR A 81 12.44 5.48 16.52
CA TYR A 81 12.89 4.65 15.40
C TYR A 81 13.88 3.59 15.88
N MET A 82 14.87 3.99 16.67
CA MET A 82 15.89 3.08 17.20
C MET A 82 15.29 2.02 18.11
N ASP A 83 14.32 2.38 18.95
CA ASP A 83 13.60 1.43 19.81
C ASP A 83 12.77 0.44 18.99
N ARG A 84 12.03 0.93 17.97
CA ARG A 84 11.27 0.08 17.05
C ARG A 84 12.18 -0.89 16.28
N ALA A 85 13.32 -0.42 15.79
CA ALA A 85 14.30 -1.25 15.11
C ALA A 85 14.86 -2.35 16.02
N ARG A 86 15.14 -2.04 17.30
CA ARG A 86 15.57 -3.03 18.30
C ARG A 86 14.47 -4.07 18.59
N GLN A 87 13.22 -3.62 18.74
CA GLN A 87 12.09 -4.51 18.96
C GLN A 87 11.91 -5.49 17.79
N TYR A 88 11.95 -4.99 16.55
CA TYR A 88 11.86 -5.83 15.36
C TYR A 88 13.03 -6.79 15.23
N SER A 89 14.25 -6.34 15.51
CA SER A 89 15.43 -7.22 15.49
C SER A 89 15.29 -8.37 16.49
N THR A 90 14.79 -8.08 17.69
CA THR A 90 14.57 -9.09 18.75
C THR A 90 13.48 -10.09 18.34
N ARG A 91 12.32 -9.59 17.86
CA ARG A 91 11.23 -10.46 17.39
C ARG A 91 11.65 -11.31 16.20
N LEU A 92 12.39 -10.73 15.26
CA LEU A 92 12.92 -11.43 14.09
C LEU A 92 13.91 -12.53 14.47
N ALA A 93 14.78 -12.31 15.46
CA ALA A 93 15.70 -13.34 15.94
C ALA A 93 14.94 -14.56 16.51
N VAL A 94 13.87 -14.33 17.28
CA VAL A 94 13.01 -15.39 17.81
C VAL A 94 12.31 -16.14 16.66
N LEU A 95 11.70 -15.43 15.71
CA LEU A 95 11.02 -16.03 14.56
C LEU A 95 11.99 -16.78 13.62
N SER A 96 13.20 -16.27 13.44
CA SER A 96 14.23 -16.90 12.60
C SER A 96 14.66 -18.26 13.16
N SER A 97 14.63 -18.43 14.49
CA SER A 97 14.94 -19.72 15.11
C SER A 97 13.92 -20.81 14.73
N SER A 98 12.62 -20.48 14.70
CA SER A 98 11.53 -21.40 14.34
C SER A 98 11.34 -21.57 12.82
N LEU A 99 11.83 -20.64 12.01
CA LEU A 99 11.72 -20.71 10.55
C LEU A 99 12.68 -21.75 9.96
N THR A 100 12.17 -22.78 9.30
CA THR A 100 13.00 -23.89 8.78
C THR A 100 13.31 -23.81 7.29
N HIS A 101 12.48 -23.14 6.49
CA HIS A 101 12.50 -23.26 5.01
C HIS A 101 13.21 -22.13 4.26
N TRP A 102 13.34 -20.91 4.84
CA TRP A 102 14.01 -19.77 4.18
C TRP A 102 15.43 -19.49 4.70
N LYS A 103 16.03 -20.42 5.44
CA LYS A 103 17.38 -20.23 6.01
C LYS A 103 18.50 -20.32 4.97
N LYS A 104 18.23 -21.00 3.86
CA LYS A 104 19.17 -21.19 2.76
C LYS A 104 18.43 -21.04 1.46
N LEU A 105 19.11 -20.51 0.46
CA LEU A 105 18.61 -20.53 -0.91
C LEU A 105 18.41 -22.01 -1.33
N PRO A 106 17.27 -22.35 -1.95
CA PRO A 106 17.09 -23.67 -2.53
C PRO A 106 18.23 -23.98 -3.52
N PRO A 107 18.73 -25.22 -3.57
CA PRO A 107 19.70 -25.61 -4.58
C PRO A 107 19.10 -25.51 -5.98
N LEU A 108 19.94 -25.35 -7.01
CA LEU A 108 19.50 -25.44 -8.39
C LEU A 108 18.84 -26.81 -8.64
N PRO A 109 17.74 -26.86 -9.41
CA PRO A 109 17.09 -28.12 -9.73
C PRO A 109 18.02 -29.00 -10.58
N SER A 110 18.05 -30.29 -10.29
CA SER A 110 18.75 -31.26 -11.13
C SER A 110 17.94 -31.49 -12.40
N LEU A 111 18.47 -31.05 -13.55
CA LEU A 111 17.79 -31.18 -14.84
C LEU A 111 18.04 -32.54 -15.52
N THR A 112 19.17 -33.18 -15.24
CA THR A 112 19.55 -34.47 -15.83
C THR A 112 20.57 -35.19 -14.94
N SER A 113 20.52 -36.52 -14.93
CA SER A 113 21.55 -37.37 -14.32
C SER A 113 22.71 -37.71 -15.28
N GLN A 114 22.58 -37.38 -16.58
CA GLN A 114 23.56 -37.68 -17.62
C GLN A 114 23.94 -36.41 -18.41
N PRO A 115 24.70 -35.47 -17.80
CA PRO A 115 25.01 -34.19 -18.42
C PRO A 115 25.78 -34.34 -19.73
N HIS A 116 26.71 -35.30 -19.82
CA HIS A 116 27.48 -35.54 -21.03
C HIS A 116 26.61 -36.01 -22.21
N GLN A 117 25.59 -36.84 -21.94
CA GLN A 117 24.67 -37.30 -22.99
C GLN A 117 23.78 -36.15 -23.49
N VAL A 118 23.23 -35.35 -22.56
CA VAL A 118 22.37 -34.20 -22.93
C VAL A 118 23.17 -33.14 -23.68
N LEU A 119 24.41 -32.87 -23.30
CA LEU A 119 25.26 -31.90 -24.00
C LEU A 119 25.76 -32.41 -25.36
N ALA A 120 25.83 -33.71 -25.57
CA ALA A 120 26.19 -34.34 -26.83
C ALA A 120 24.97 -34.68 -27.72
N SER A 121 23.75 -34.34 -27.29
CA SER A 121 22.55 -34.56 -28.10
C SER A 121 22.55 -33.67 -29.32
N GLU A 122 21.64 -33.96 -30.25
CA GLU A 122 21.45 -33.12 -31.43
C GLU A 122 21.16 -31.66 -31.01
N PRO A 123 21.88 -30.67 -31.58
CA PRO A 123 21.65 -29.28 -31.27
C PRO A 123 20.28 -28.82 -31.83
N VAL A 124 19.80 -27.67 -31.34
CA VAL A 124 18.59 -27.05 -31.88
C VAL A 124 18.76 -26.80 -33.39
N PRO A 125 17.82 -27.26 -34.24
CA PRO A 125 17.89 -27.06 -35.69
C PRO A 125 17.97 -25.58 -36.06
N PHE A 126 18.76 -25.27 -37.10
CA PHE A 126 18.94 -23.89 -37.55
C PHE A 126 17.64 -23.24 -38.07
N SER A 127 16.72 -24.05 -38.62
CA SER A 127 15.38 -23.60 -39.06
C SER A 127 14.61 -22.90 -37.95
N ASP A 128 14.69 -23.44 -36.73
CA ASP A 128 13.92 -22.96 -35.59
C ASP A 128 14.46 -21.61 -35.13
N LEU A 129 15.79 -21.46 -35.11
CA LEU A 129 16.45 -20.19 -34.83
C LEU A 129 16.08 -19.11 -35.86
N GLN A 130 16.07 -19.49 -37.15
CA GLN A 130 15.69 -18.57 -38.23
C GLN A 130 14.23 -18.13 -38.13
N GLN A 131 13.33 -19.06 -37.77
CA GLN A 131 11.92 -18.75 -37.56
C GLN A 131 11.72 -17.80 -36.37
N VAL A 132 12.32 -18.09 -35.21
CA VAL A 132 12.22 -17.21 -34.03
C VAL A 132 12.78 -15.81 -34.30
N ALA A 133 13.92 -15.72 -35.01
CA ALA A 133 14.50 -14.44 -35.39
C ALA A 133 13.58 -13.64 -36.33
N ALA A 134 12.96 -14.31 -37.32
CA ALA A 134 12.01 -13.69 -38.22
C ALA A 134 10.76 -13.20 -37.47
N ASP A 135 10.28 -13.97 -36.50
CA ASP A 135 9.10 -13.64 -35.69
C ASP A 135 9.37 -12.40 -34.83
N TYR A 136 10.54 -12.34 -34.20
CA TYR A 136 10.99 -11.17 -33.43
C TYR A 136 11.08 -9.89 -34.29
N LEU A 137 11.63 -9.99 -35.50
CA LEU A 137 11.72 -8.86 -36.43
C LEU A 137 10.33 -8.38 -36.89
N ARG A 138 9.38 -9.29 -37.10
CA ARG A 138 8.00 -8.92 -37.43
C ARG A 138 7.35 -8.19 -36.26
N GLU A 139 7.57 -8.63 -35.03
CA GLU A 139 6.98 -8.00 -33.85
C GLU A 139 7.54 -6.60 -33.58
N THR A 140 8.86 -6.44 -33.64
CA THR A 140 9.52 -5.12 -33.51
C THR A 140 9.11 -4.14 -34.60
N THR A 141 8.83 -4.62 -35.81
CA THR A 141 8.29 -3.77 -36.89
C THR A 141 6.86 -3.30 -36.58
N LYS A 142 5.99 -4.18 -36.05
CA LYS A 142 4.63 -3.81 -35.65
C LYS A 142 4.63 -2.76 -34.53
N THR A 143 5.50 -2.90 -33.53
CA THR A 143 5.58 -1.93 -32.43
C THR A 143 6.10 -0.57 -32.88
N SER A 144 6.99 -0.51 -33.88
CA SER A 144 7.42 0.77 -34.49
C SER A 144 6.30 1.53 -35.21
N LEU A 145 5.28 0.81 -35.67
CA LEU A 145 4.09 1.38 -36.33
C LEU A 145 3.07 1.92 -35.31
N PHE A 146 3.23 1.63 -34.02
CA PHE A 146 2.44 2.23 -32.94
C PHE A 146 2.98 3.63 -32.59
N SER A 147 2.90 4.55 -33.56
CA SER A 147 3.14 5.97 -33.33
C SER A 147 1.82 6.72 -33.49
N PRO A 148 1.44 7.61 -32.54
CA PRO A 148 0.31 8.51 -32.76
C PRO A 148 0.56 9.31 -34.04
N SER A 149 -0.22 9.04 -35.09
CA SER A 149 -0.16 9.80 -36.34
C SER A 149 -0.30 11.28 -35.99
N LYS A 150 0.69 12.10 -36.39
CA LYS A 150 0.80 13.53 -36.05
C LYS A 150 -0.33 14.36 -36.67
N LYS A 151 -1.56 14.17 -36.20
CA LYS A 151 -2.75 14.93 -36.59
C LYS A 151 -3.57 15.33 -35.37
N TRP A 152 -2.94 16.01 -34.40
CA TRP A 152 -3.68 16.87 -33.47
C TRP A 152 -2.90 18.16 -33.26
N ARG A 153 -3.23 19.18 -34.07
CA ARG A 153 -2.85 20.57 -33.76
C ARG A 153 -3.82 21.08 -32.71
N ILE A 154 -3.52 20.89 -31.42
CA ILE A 154 -4.22 21.60 -30.34
C ILE A 154 -3.62 23.01 -30.26
N LYS A 155 -4.16 23.94 -31.04
CA LYS A 155 -3.93 25.38 -30.85
C LYS A 155 -5.24 25.99 -30.36
N LEU A 156 -5.31 26.31 -29.07
CA LEU A 156 -6.31 27.23 -28.55
C LEU A 156 -5.83 28.66 -28.85
N SER A 157 -6.61 29.41 -29.62
CA SER A 157 -6.42 30.84 -29.81
C SER A 157 -7.20 31.57 -28.73
N ALA A 158 -6.52 32.18 -27.75
CA ALA A 158 -7.17 33.05 -26.79
C ALA A 158 -7.17 34.49 -27.32
N ASP A 159 -8.34 34.96 -27.76
CA ASP A 159 -8.57 36.38 -28.03
C ASP A 159 -8.64 37.13 -26.68
N ARG A 160 -7.63 37.94 -26.37
CA ARG A 160 -7.68 38.89 -25.25
C ARG A 160 -7.96 40.27 -25.80
N ARG A 161 -9.24 40.59 -25.97
CA ARG A 161 -9.73 41.97 -25.97
C ARG A 161 -9.64 42.50 -24.53
N ALA A 162 -8.70 43.40 -24.26
CA ALA A 162 -8.63 44.11 -22.99
C ALA A 162 -9.81 45.10 -22.90
N PRO A 163 -10.58 45.13 -21.79
CA PRO A 163 -11.47 46.26 -21.52
C PRO A 163 -10.61 47.44 -21.07
N GLN A 164 -10.59 48.52 -21.85
CA GLN A 164 -10.10 49.79 -21.35
C GLN A 164 -11.14 50.36 -20.38
N PHE A 165 -10.81 50.33 -19.09
CA PHE A 165 -11.43 51.20 -18.10
C PHE A 165 -10.60 52.47 -18.05
N SER A 166 -11.13 53.57 -18.58
CA SER A 166 -10.71 54.92 -18.22
C SER A 166 -11.82 55.54 -17.37
N SER A 167 -11.55 55.64 -16.07
CA SER A 167 -12.33 56.41 -15.12
C SER A 167 -11.71 57.81 -14.99
N THR A 168 -12.61 58.80 -14.81
CA THR A 168 -12.42 60.23 -14.48
C THR A 168 -11.86 61.14 -15.57
#